data_AF-A0A8D8QGU8-F1
#
_entry.id   AF-A0A8D8QGU8-F1
#
_cell.length_a   1.000
_cell.length_b   1.000
_cell.length_c   1.000
_cell.angle_alpha   90.00
_cell.angle_beta   90.00
_cell.angle_gamma   90.00
#
_symmetry.space_group_name_H-M   'P 1'
#
loop_
_entity.id
_entity.type
_entity.pdbx_description
1 polymer ?
#
loop_
_entity_poly.entity_id
_entity_poly.type
_entity_poly.pdbx_seq_one_letter_code
_entity_poly.pdbx_strand_id
1 'polypeptide(L)'
;SSYSNISSMSLSANPWACGCDNLTKQLYTFVVTNGHILKDLNQITCSGSNQPLNKWNPIDFCSTTSNQHLIVVIIILGSLGVLFGLLVIMYYKYQHQIKVWLFAHGILLCWVSEEDIDQDKVYDAFVSYAEGDYGFVVHTLL
;
A
#
# COMPACT_ATOMS: atom_id res chain seq x y z
N SER A 1 -9.72 44.86 -2.41
CA SER A 1 -9.65 45.83 -3.51
C SER A 1 -10.89 45.68 -4.38
N SER A 2 -11.64 46.76 -4.51
CA SER A 2 -12.93 46.83 -5.22
C SER A 2 -12.67 46.83 -6.73
N TYR A 3 -13.18 45.84 -7.47
CA TYR A 3 -13.18 45.86 -8.93
C TYR A 3 -14.54 46.40 -9.40
N SER A 4 -14.52 47.64 -9.85
CA SER A 4 -15.61 48.41 -10.43
C SER A 4 -16.22 47.70 -11.65
N ASN A 5 -17.54 47.50 -11.62
CA ASN A 5 -18.44 47.10 -12.72
C ASN A 5 -17.76 46.75 -14.07
N ILE A 6 -17.13 45.58 -14.14
CA ILE A 6 -16.57 45.05 -15.39
C ILE A 6 -17.75 44.51 -16.20
N SER A 7 -18.09 45.18 -17.29
CA SER A 7 -19.19 44.78 -18.18
C SER A 7 -18.74 43.79 -19.26
N SER A 8 -17.45 43.74 -19.59
CA SER A 8 -16.92 42.76 -20.54
C SER A 8 -15.42 42.54 -20.43
N MET A 9 -14.97 41.31 -20.70
CA MET A 9 -13.57 40.86 -20.64
C MET A 9 -13.28 39.82 -21.74
N SER A 10 -11.99 39.66 -22.06
CA SER A 10 -11.46 38.65 -22.99
C SER A 10 -10.28 37.92 -22.32
N LEU A 11 -10.25 36.59 -22.41
CA LEU A 11 -9.23 35.72 -21.78
C LEU A 11 -8.59 34.71 -22.76
N SER A 12 -9.00 34.71 -24.02
CA SER A 12 -8.38 33.92 -25.09
C SER A 12 -6.96 34.40 -25.42
N ALA A 13 -6.24 33.64 -26.25
CA ALA A 13 -4.85 33.89 -26.63
C ALA A 13 -3.83 33.88 -25.47
N ASN A 14 -4.20 33.30 -24.32
CA ASN A 14 -3.28 33.02 -23.22
C ASN A 14 -2.92 31.52 -23.20
N PRO A 15 -1.65 31.17 -22.94
CA PRO A 15 -1.21 29.78 -22.83
C PRO A 15 -1.62 29.19 -21.47
N TRP A 16 -2.91 28.96 -21.27
CA TRP A 16 -3.44 28.43 -20.01
C TRP A 16 -2.92 27.02 -19.76
N ALA A 17 -2.07 26.86 -18.74
CA ALA A 17 -1.68 25.55 -18.25
C ALA A 17 -2.86 24.98 -17.45
N CYS A 18 -3.51 23.95 -18.00
CA CYS A 18 -4.60 23.26 -17.33
C CYS A 18 -4.10 21.95 -16.73
N GLY A 19 -4.26 21.79 -15.43
CA GLY A 19 -3.90 20.58 -14.69
C GLY A 19 -4.79 20.36 -13.46
N CYS A 20 -4.36 19.45 -12.58
CA CYS A 20 -5.08 19.13 -11.33
C CYS A 20 -4.94 20.19 -10.21
N ASP A 21 -4.20 21.25 -10.48
CA ASP A 21 -3.86 22.26 -9.50
C ASP A 21 -5.07 23.16 -9.18
N ASN A 22 -4.96 23.89 -8.06
CA ASN A 22 -6.02 24.77 -7.59
C ASN A 22 -6.24 25.97 -8.52
N LEU A 23 -5.21 26.41 -9.25
CA LEU A 23 -5.30 27.57 -10.14
C LEU A 23 -6.17 27.23 -11.37
N THR A 24 -6.00 26.04 -11.95
CA THR A 24 -6.85 25.55 -13.04
C THR A 24 -8.32 25.48 -12.62
N LYS A 25 -8.61 25.00 -11.41
CA LYS A 25 -9.98 24.94 -10.86
C LYS A 25 -10.59 26.32 -10.66
N GLN A 26 -9.80 27.28 -10.15
CA GLN A 26 -10.24 28.66 -9.98
C GLN A 26 -10.52 29.33 -11.32
N LEU A 27 -9.64 29.14 -12.31
CA LEU A 27 -9.82 29.65 -13.67
C LEU A 27 -11.09 29.07 -14.32
N TYR A 28 -11.27 27.75 -14.27
CA TYR A 28 -12.46 27.08 -14.78
C TYR A 28 -13.74 27.62 -14.11
N THR A 29 -13.76 27.71 -12.77
CA THR A 29 -14.88 28.25 -12.02
C THR A 29 -15.17 29.69 -12.45
N PHE A 30 -14.14 30.53 -12.57
CA PHE A 30 -14.31 31.90 -13.04
C PHE A 30 -14.92 31.96 -14.44
N VAL A 31 -14.42 31.15 -15.38
CA VAL A 31 -14.88 31.13 -16.77
C VAL A 31 -16.32 30.64 -16.91
N VAL A 32 -16.71 29.61 -16.14
CA VAL A 32 -18.08 29.10 -16.14
C VAL A 32 -19.05 30.06 -15.46
N THR A 33 -18.69 30.60 -14.29
CA THR A 33 -19.56 31.51 -13.53
C THR A 33 -19.72 32.87 -14.22
N ASN A 34 -18.66 33.39 -14.85
CA ASN A 34 -18.64 34.70 -15.46
C ASN A 34 -18.73 34.65 -16.99
N GLY A 35 -19.22 33.54 -17.56
CA GLY A 35 -19.31 33.38 -19.02
C GLY A 35 -20.08 34.50 -19.75
N HIS A 36 -21.01 35.16 -19.06
CA HIS A 36 -21.81 36.26 -19.61
C HIS A 36 -21.01 37.57 -19.85
N ILE A 37 -19.90 37.80 -19.13
CA ILE A 37 -19.01 38.93 -19.38
C ILE A 37 -17.86 38.60 -20.33
N LEU A 38 -17.67 37.31 -20.68
CA LEU A 38 -16.56 36.84 -21.51
C LEU A 38 -16.96 36.84 -23.00
N LYS A 39 -16.38 37.75 -23.79
CA LYS A 39 -16.69 37.87 -25.23
C LYS A 39 -16.19 36.69 -26.06
N ASP A 40 -15.16 36.02 -25.57
CA ASP A 40 -14.38 35.00 -26.26
C ASP A 40 -14.44 33.66 -25.53
N LEU A 41 -15.54 33.41 -24.81
CA LEU A 41 -15.76 32.21 -23.99
C LEU A 41 -15.39 30.91 -24.72
N ASN A 42 -15.74 30.81 -26.00
CA ASN A 42 -15.50 29.62 -26.84
C ASN A 42 -14.08 29.52 -27.39
N GLN A 43 -13.22 30.52 -27.18
CA GLN A 43 -11.82 30.57 -27.65
C GLN A 43 -10.82 30.43 -26.49
N ILE A 44 -11.30 30.42 -25.25
CA ILE A 44 -10.48 30.15 -24.07
C ILE A 44 -10.15 28.66 -24.06
N THR A 45 -8.90 28.31 -24.36
CA THR A 45 -8.42 26.94 -24.51
C THR A 45 -7.18 26.70 -23.64
N CYS A 46 -6.97 25.45 -23.25
CA CYS A 46 -5.76 25.03 -22.55
C CYS A 46 -4.59 24.86 -23.55
N SER A 47 -3.36 25.11 -23.11
CA SER A 47 -2.17 24.90 -23.91
C SER A 47 -2.11 23.45 -24.42
N GLY A 48 -2.12 23.28 -25.75
CA GLY A 48 -2.10 21.96 -26.40
C GLY A 48 -3.47 21.29 -26.57
N SER A 49 -4.58 21.95 -26.19
CA SER A 49 -5.93 21.48 -26.46
C SER A 49 -6.70 22.43 -27.38
N ASN A 50 -7.49 21.85 -28.28
CA ASN A 50 -8.41 22.60 -29.14
C ASN A 50 -9.82 22.72 -28.53
N GLN A 51 -10.04 22.17 -27.33
CA GLN A 51 -11.34 22.16 -26.68
C GLN A 51 -11.51 23.40 -25.78
N PRO A 52 -12.62 24.17 -25.93
CA PRO A 52 -12.92 25.32 -25.09
C PRO A 52 -13.09 24.93 -23.62
N LEU A 53 -12.48 25.67 -22.71
CA LEU A 53 -12.43 25.38 -21.27
C LEU A 53 -13.82 25.24 -20.63
N ASN A 54 -14.80 26.02 -21.08
CA ASN A 54 -16.19 25.96 -20.61
C ASN A 54 -16.93 24.65 -20.98
N LYS A 55 -16.36 23.83 -21.87
CA LYS A 55 -16.90 22.53 -22.28
C LYS A 55 -16.18 21.35 -21.62
N TRP A 56 -15.21 21.60 -20.75
CA TRP A 56 -14.49 20.53 -20.04
C TRP A 56 -15.32 20.05 -18.85
N ASN A 57 -15.22 18.76 -18.52
CA ASN A 57 -15.75 18.26 -17.27
C ASN A 57 -14.70 18.45 -16.16
N PRO A 58 -15.07 18.83 -14.91
CA PRO A 58 -14.12 18.94 -13.82
C PRO A 58 -13.30 17.67 -13.54
N ILE A 59 -13.82 16.51 -13.95
CA ILE A 59 -13.17 15.19 -13.84
C ILE A 59 -12.04 15.04 -14.88
N ASP A 60 -12.13 15.74 -16.02
CA ASP A 60 -11.17 15.61 -17.13
C ASP A 60 -9.83 16.31 -16.82
N PHE A 61 -9.84 17.37 -16.00
CA PHE A 61 -8.61 18.04 -15.53
C PHE A 61 -7.69 17.07 -14.78
N CYS A 62 -8.28 16.04 -14.18
CA CYS A 62 -7.60 14.99 -13.45
C CYS A 62 -7.90 13.62 -14.05
N SER A 63 -7.83 13.50 -15.38
CA SER A 63 -7.73 12.17 -15.98
C SER A 63 -6.55 11.46 -15.31
N THR A 64 -6.85 10.32 -14.67
CA THR A 64 -5.97 9.59 -13.75
C THR A 64 -4.74 9.01 -14.45
N THR A 65 -4.51 9.37 -15.71
CA THR A 65 -3.48 8.88 -16.62
C THR A 65 -2.07 9.15 -16.09
N SER A 66 -1.82 10.28 -15.39
CA SER A 66 -0.49 10.56 -14.83
C SER A 66 -0.12 9.78 -13.57
N ASN A 67 -1.08 9.18 -12.87
CA ASN A 67 -0.84 8.54 -11.56
C ASN A 67 -1.24 7.06 -11.50
N GLN A 68 -1.58 6.43 -12.63
CA GLN A 68 -1.92 5.00 -12.67
C GLN A 68 -0.80 4.14 -12.07
N HIS A 69 0.46 4.47 -12.37
CA HIS A 69 1.62 3.77 -11.81
C HIS A 69 1.70 3.88 -10.29
N LEU A 70 1.41 5.06 -9.71
CA LEU A 70 1.44 5.26 -8.26
C LEU A 70 0.36 4.44 -7.55
N ILE A 71 -0.86 4.42 -8.11
CA ILE A 71 -1.97 3.65 -7.56
C ILE A 71 -1.64 2.14 -7.57
N VAL A 72 -1.10 1.63 -8.67
CA VAL A 72 -0.70 0.22 -8.78
C VAL A 72 0.39 -0.13 -7.76
N VAL A 73 1.40 0.73 -7.61
CA VAL A 73 2.48 0.52 -6.63
C VAL A 73 1.93 0.48 -5.19
N ILE A 74 1.01 1.38 -4.84
CA ILE A 74 0.38 1.40 -3.51
C ILE A 74 -0.40 0.11 -3.24
N ILE A 75 -1.15 -0.38 -4.23
CA ILE A 75 -1.92 -1.63 -4.09
C ILE A 75 -0.97 -2.83 -3.89
N ILE A 76 0.11 -2.90 -4.67
CA ILE A 76 1.11 -3.98 -4.54
C ILE A 76 1.74 -3.95 -3.15
N LEU A 77 2.24 -2.79 -2.72
CA LEU A 77 2.86 -2.63 -1.39
C LEU A 77 1.88 -2.94 -0.26
N GLY A 78 0.64 -2.48 -0.37
CA GLY A 78 -0.42 -2.78 0.60
C GLY A 78 -0.68 -4.29 0.69
N SER A 79 -0.81 -4.96 -0.47
CA SER A 79 -1.05 -6.41 -0.51
C SER A 79 0.11 -7.23 0.08
N LEU A 80 1.35 -6.84 -0.22
CA LEU A 80 2.56 -7.45 0.37
C LEU A 80 2.62 -7.24 1.88
N GLY A 81 2.30 -6.03 2.37
CA GLY A 81 2.26 -5.73 3.79
C GLY A 81 1.24 -6.58 4.54
N VAL A 82 0.04 -6.75 3.97
CA VAL A 82 -1.00 -7.62 4.55
C VAL A 82 -0.54 -9.08 4.56
N LEU A 83 0.01 -9.58 3.45
CA LEU A 83 0.51 -10.96 3.36
C LEU A 83 1.62 -11.22 4.40
N PHE A 84 2.58 -10.30 4.51
CA PHE A 84 3.65 -10.39 5.48
C PHE A 84 3.11 -10.36 6.91
N GLY A 85 2.18 -9.46 7.21
CA GLY A 85 1.51 -9.40 8.51
C GLY A 85 0.82 -10.72 8.87
N LEU A 86 0.09 -11.32 7.92
CA LEU A 86 -0.56 -12.63 8.11
C LEU A 86 0.45 -13.74 8.38
N LEU A 87 1.55 -13.78 7.62
CA LEU A 87 2.63 -14.76 7.82
C LEU A 87 3.27 -14.61 9.20
N VAL A 88 3.51 -13.38 9.64
CA VAL A 88 4.07 -13.10 10.97
C VAL A 88 3.10 -13.56 12.07
N ILE A 89 1.82 -13.22 11.96
CA ILE A 89 0.79 -13.65 12.94
C ILE A 89 0.70 -15.19 12.98
N MET A 90 0.67 -15.84 11.81
CA MET A 90 0.64 -17.29 11.70
C MET A 90 1.91 -17.91 12.30
N TYR A 91 3.08 -17.34 12.03
CA TYR A 91 4.33 -17.76 12.64
C TYR A 91 4.22 -17.68 14.15
N TYR A 92 3.92 -16.52 14.74
CA TYR A 92 3.80 -16.35 16.20
C TYR A 92 2.77 -17.30 16.84
N LYS A 93 1.64 -17.57 16.17
CA LYS A 93 0.62 -18.49 16.69
C LYS A 93 1.06 -19.96 16.65
N TYR A 94 1.80 -20.36 15.62
CA TYR A 94 2.17 -21.76 15.37
C TYR A 94 3.67 -22.02 15.51
N GLN A 95 4.42 -21.16 16.21
CA GLN A 95 5.89 -21.25 16.26
C GLN A 95 6.39 -22.64 16.65
N HIS A 96 5.80 -23.23 17.69
CA HIS A 96 6.22 -24.54 18.16
C HIS A 96 5.98 -25.63 17.10
N GLN A 97 4.79 -25.69 16.50
CA GLN A 97 4.46 -26.67 15.45
C GLN A 97 5.32 -26.48 14.19
N ILE A 98 5.59 -25.23 13.81
CA ILE A 98 6.46 -24.88 12.68
C ILE A 98 7.89 -25.35 12.97
N LYS A 99 8.45 -25.04 14.15
CA LYS A 99 9.79 -25.51 14.56
C LYS A 99 9.90 -27.04 14.52
N VAL A 100 8.92 -27.75 15.09
CA VAL A 100 8.87 -29.23 15.07
C VAL A 100 8.79 -29.76 13.64
N TRP A 101 7.96 -29.16 12.77
CA TRP A 101 7.83 -29.58 11.37
C TRP A 101 9.12 -29.36 10.57
N LEU A 102 9.78 -28.21 10.77
CA LEU A 102 11.08 -27.89 10.14
C LEU A 102 12.16 -28.87 10.58
N PHE A 103 12.24 -29.17 11.88
CA PHE A 103 13.17 -30.13 12.44
C PHE A 103 12.93 -31.55 11.88
N ALA A 104 11.67 -32.00 11.85
CA ALA A 104 11.29 -33.31 11.32
C ALA A 104 11.62 -33.50 9.84
N HIS A 105 11.64 -32.42 9.05
CA HIS A 105 11.97 -32.47 7.61
C HIS A 105 13.41 -32.06 7.30
N GLY A 106 14.23 -31.72 8.30
CA GLY A 106 15.64 -31.33 8.12
C GLY A 106 15.81 -29.99 7.38
N ILE A 107 14.81 -29.12 7.40
CA ILE A 107 14.83 -27.82 6.71
C ILE A 107 15.33 -26.76 7.70
N LEU A 108 16.29 -25.93 7.29
CA LEU A 108 16.81 -24.80 8.09
C LEU A 108 17.22 -25.21 9.53
N LEU A 109 17.85 -26.37 9.69
CA LEU A 109 18.31 -26.88 10.99
C LEU A 109 19.26 -25.93 11.74
N CYS A 110 19.99 -25.05 11.03
CA CYS A 110 20.81 -24.02 11.68
C CYS A 110 19.98 -22.96 12.44
N TRP A 111 18.68 -22.84 12.15
CA TRP A 111 17.77 -21.88 12.77
C TRP A 111 16.92 -22.50 13.90
N VAL A 112 16.95 -23.82 14.04
CA VAL A 112 16.12 -24.55 15.02
C VAL A 112 17.04 -25.38 15.90
N SER A 113 17.15 -25.01 17.18
CA SER A 113 17.87 -25.82 18.17
C SER A 113 16.95 -26.83 18.84
N GLU A 114 17.52 -27.91 19.38
CA GLU A 114 16.78 -28.89 20.18
C GLU A 114 16.29 -28.27 21.49
N GLU A 115 17.09 -27.39 22.12
CA GLU A 115 16.67 -26.57 23.27
C GLU A 115 15.44 -25.69 22.98
N ASP A 116 15.29 -25.15 21.76
CA ASP A 116 14.11 -24.34 21.38
C ASP A 116 12.81 -25.15 21.31
N ILE A 117 12.91 -26.47 21.07
CA ILE A 117 11.77 -27.39 20.96
C ILE A 117 11.44 -27.94 22.35
N ASP A 118 12.46 -28.25 23.13
CA ASP A 118 12.33 -28.91 24.42
C ASP A 118 12.30 -27.93 25.61
N GLN A 119 12.24 -26.61 25.36
CA GLN A 119 12.15 -25.57 26.40
C GLN A 119 10.99 -25.79 27.39
N ASP A 120 9.86 -26.34 26.93
CA ASP A 120 8.70 -26.65 27.78
C ASP A 120 8.73 -28.06 28.38
N LYS A 121 9.78 -28.86 28.10
CA LYS A 121 9.98 -30.19 28.68
C LYS A 121 10.91 -30.11 29.89
N VAL A 122 10.53 -30.83 30.95
CA VAL A 122 11.33 -30.92 32.19
C VAL A 122 12.44 -31.98 32.07
N TYR A 123 12.34 -32.89 31.10
CA TYR A 123 13.24 -34.01 30.90
C TYR A 123 13.53 -34.19 29.40
N ASP A 124 14.80 -34.40 29.05
CA ASP A 124 15.24 -34.65 27.67
C ASP A 124 14.77 -36.02 27.16
N ALA A 125 14.69 -37.01 28.06
CA ALA A 125 14.20 -38.34 27.77
C ALA A 125 13.54 -39.00 28.99
N PHE A 126 12.54 -39.84 28.73
CA PHE A 126 11.96 -40.74 29.73
C PHE A 126 12.56 -42.14 29.56
N VAL A 127 13.21 -42.65 30.60
CA VAL A 127 13.77 -44.01 30.61
C VAL A 127 12.77 -44.96 31.25
N SER A 128 12.15 -45.81 30.43
CA SER A 128 11.29 -46.90 30.88
C SER A 128 12.06 -48.22 30.85
N TYR A 129 12.13 -48.92 31.98
CA TYR A 129 12.84 -50.19 32.09
C TYR A 129 12.08 -51.19 32.96
N ALA A 130 12.30 -52.48 32.72
CA ALA A 130 11.73 -53.55 33.52
C ALA A 130 12.51 -53.71 34.84
N GLU A 131 11.85 -54.20 35.90
CA GLU A 131 12.47 -54.35 37.23
C GLU A 131 13.77 -55.18 37.20
N GLY A 132 13.83 -56.19 36.32
CA GLY A 132 15.03 -57.02 36.12
C GLY A 132 16.25 -56.26 35.59
N ASP A 133 16.05 -55.11 34.96
CA ASP A 133 17.11 -54.29 34.36
C ASP A 133 17.55 -53.12 35.27
N TYR A 134 17.01 -53.05 36.50
CA TYR A 134 17.31 -51.96 37.45
C TYR A 134 18.81 -51.77 37.67
N GLY A 135 19.54 -52.85 37.91
CA GLY A 135 20.98 -52.77 38.18
C GLY A 135 21.79 -52.22 37.00
N PHE A 136 21.40 -52.55 35.77
CA PHE A 136 22.08 -52.02 34.58
C PHE A 136 21.74 -50.55 34.35
N VAL A 137 20.46 -50.18 34.45
CA VAL A 137 20.01 -48.81 34.20
C VAL A 137 20.58 -47.84 35.24
N VAL A 138 20.56 -48.19 36.53
CA VAL A 138 21.01 -47.30 37.61
C VAL A 138 22.52 -47.19 37.73
N HIS A 139 23.27 -48.25 37.40
CA HIS A 139 24.73 -48.25 37.58
C HIS A 139 25.55 -48.03 36.30
N THR A 140 24.93 -48.12 35.12
CA THR A 140 25.65 -48.02 33.83
C THR A 140 25.12 -46.89 32.94
N LEU A 141 23.80 -46.68 32.91
CA LEU A 141 23.17 -45.67 32.04
C LEU A 141 22.96 -44.31 32.73
N LEU A 142 22.75 -44.30 34.05
CA LEU A 142 22.63 -43.10 34.90
C LEU A 142 23.95 -42.82 35.64
#